data_AF-A0A0G1FNB6-F1
#
_entry.id   AF-A0A0G1FNB6-F1
#
_cell.length_a   1.000
_cell.length_b   1.000
_cell.length_c   1.000
_cell.angle_alpha   90.00
_cell.angle_beta   90.00
_cell.angle_gamma   90.00
#
_symmetry.space_group_name_H-M   'P 1'
#
loop_
_entity.id
_entity.type
_entity.pdbx_description
1 polymer ?
#
loop_
_entity_poly.entity_id
_entity_poly.type
_entity_poly.pdbx_seq_one_letter_code
_entity_poly.pdbx_strand_id
1 'polypeptide(L)'
;MKNRLEIAKELLSDTGFIAITIDHIELFYLGTLADEVFGRKNRIGIITIVNQARGRWMDKNFSASNEFMLVYSKEEGTNMKKRKKNLI
;
A
#
# COMPACT_ATOMS: atom_id res chain seq x y z
N MET A 1 9.23 8.45 10.10
CA MET A 1 7.86 7.98 9.81
C MET A 1 7.34 6.92 10.77
N LYS A 2 8.21 6.12 11.42
CA LYS A 2 7.82 5.05 12.35
C LYS A 2 6.81 5.49 13.42
N ASN A 3 7.14 6.55 14.15
CA ASN A 3 6.28 7.16 15.17
C ASN A 3 4.84 7.43 14.71
N ARG A 4 4.65 7.90 13.46
CA ARG A 4 3.31 8.17 12.91
C ARG A 4 2.56 6.88 12.57
N LEU A 5 3.26 5.86 12.09
CA LEU A 5 2.63 4.56 11.80
C LEU A 5 2.23 3.82 13.06
N GLU A 6 3.03 3.91 14.13
CA GLU A 6 2.71 3.32 15.44
C GLU A 6 1.41 3.91 16.00
N ILE A 7 1.31 5.25 16.03
CA ILE A 7 0.07 5.94 16.45
C ILE A 7 -1.10 5.58 15.51
N ALA A 8 -0.88 5.54 14.20
CA ALA A 8 -1.94 5.17 13.26
C ALA A 8 -2.46 3.75 13.51
N LYS A 9 -1.59 2.79 13.85
CA LYS A 9 -1.97 1.42 14.20
C LYS A 9 -2.79 1.37 15.50
N GLU A 10 -2.44 2.16 16.49
CA GLU A 10 -3.19 2.27 17.76
C GLU A 10 -4.61 2.81 17.52
N LEU A 11 -4.75 3.81 16.65
CA LEU A 11 -6.03 4.45 16.34
C LEU A 11 -6.93 3.62 15.40
N LEU A 12 -6.38 2.64 14.69
CA LEU A 12 -7.16 1.75 13.84
C LEU A 12 -8.06 0.83 14.66
N SER A 13 -9.26 0.55 14.14
CA SER A 13 -10.09 -0.54 14.67
C SER A 13 -9.44 -1.90 14.36
N ASP A 14 -9.79 -2.94 15.12
CA ASP A 14 -9.27 -4.30 14.94
C ASP A 14 -9.65 -4.91 13.59
N THR A 15 -10.73 -4.40 12.98
CA THR A 15 -11.19 -4.74 11.63
C THR A 15 -10.82 -3.68 10.58
N GLY A 16 -10.00 -2.70 10.94
CA GLY A 16 -9.59 -1.60 10.09
C GLY A 16 -8.37 -1.92 9.22
N PHE A 17 -8.16 -1.08 8.22
CA PHE A 17 -6.95 -1.09 7.40
C PHE A 17 -6.47 0.35 7.16
N ILE A 18 -5.19 0.49 6.85
CA ILE A 18 -4.58 1.74 6.37
C ILE A 18 -4.13 1.58 4.93
N ALA A 19 -4.28 2.64 4.15
CA ALA A 19 -3.75 2.76 2.80
C ALA A 19 -2.82 3.98 2.74
N ILE A 20 -1.59 3.78 2.26
CA ILE A 20 -0.58 4.83 2.19
C ILE A 20 -0.10 4.94 0.75
N THR A 21 -0.33 6.08 0.12
CA THR A 21 0.21 6.38 -1.21
C THR A 21 1.65 6.87 -1.12
N ILE A 22 2.51 6.38 -2.01
CA ILE A 22 3.94 6.69 -2.03
C ILE A 22 4.49 6.55 -3.45
N ASP A 23 5.54 7.30 -3.77
CA ASP A 23 6.29 7.09 -5.01
C ASP A 23 7.22 5.87 -4.92
N HIS A 24 7.95 5.59 -6.00
CA HIS A 24 8.90 4.48 -6.08
C HIS A 24 10.18 4.68 -5.26
N ILE A 25 10.54 5.93 -4.92
CA ILE A 25 11.82 6.28 -4.30
C ILE A 25 11.84 5.74 -2.86
N GLU A 26 10.76 5.97 -2.12
CA GLU A 26 10.65 5.60 -0.71
C GLU A 26 9.83 4.33 -0.47
N LEU A 27 9.31 3.70 -1.53
CA LEU A 27 8.44 2.53 -1.46
C LEU A 27 9.00 1.41 -0.58
N PHE A 28 10.26 1.04 -0.80
CA PHE A 28 10.87 -0.09 -0.09
C PHE A 28 11.20 0.25 1.36
N TYR A 29 11.71 1.44 1.63
CA TYR A 29 12.01 1.89 3.00
C TYR A 29 10.74 2.01 3.84
N LEU A 30 9.70 2.66 3.31
CA LEU A 30 8.40 2.74 3.95
C LEU A 30 7.77 1.35 4.09
N GLY A 31 7.92 0.49 3.08
CA GLY A 31 7.43 -0.88 3.09
C GLY A 31 8.04 -1.73 4.22
N THR A 32 9.36 -1.65 4.42
CA THR A 32 10.05 -2.34 5.52
C THR A 32 9.61 -1.82 6.88
N LEU A 33 9.48 -0.50 7.02
CA LEU A 33 9.09 0.13 8.27
C LEU A 33 7.61 -0.15 8.61
N ALA A 34 6.73 -0.21 7.60
CA ALA A 34 5.36 -0.63 7.77
C ALA A 34 5.24 -2.14 8.10
N ASP A 35 6.08 -3.01 7.52
CA ASP A 35 6.15 -4.42 7.91
C ASP A 35 6.54 -4.60 9.37
N GLU A 36 7.46 -3.78 9.88
CA GLU A 36 7.86 -3.81 11.29
C GLU A 36 6.70 -3.39 12.20
N VAL A 37 5.97 -2.32 11.85
CA VAL A 37 4.89 -1.77 12.68
C VAL A 37 3.62 -2.62 12.60
N PHE A 38 3.13 -2.94 11.41
CA PHE A 38 1.87 -3.65 11.21
C PHE A 38 2.05 -5.17 11.22
N GLY A 39 3.26 -5.67 11.01
CA GLY A 39 3.55 -7.08 10.79
C GLY A 39 3.41 -7.44 9.31
N ARG A 40 4.43 -8.08 8.74
CA ARG A 40 4.45 -8.46 7.32
C ARG A 40 3.27 -9.33 6.87
N LYS A 41 2.76 -10.17 7.77
CA LYS A 41 1.56 -11.01 7.54
C LYS A 41 0.27 -10.20 7.36
N ASN A 42 0.24 -8.98 7.89
CA ASN A 42 -0.89 -8.06 7.80
C ASN A 42 -0.81 -7.15 6.56
N ARG A 43 0.22 -7.30 5.72
CA ARG A 43 0.28 -6.63 4.42
C ARG A 43 -0.76 -7.25 3.49
N ILE A 44 -1.80 -6.48 3.19
CA ILE A 44 -2.85 -6.89 2.26
C ILE A 44 -2.31 -6.86 0.83
N GLY A 45 -1.54 -5.83 0.47
CA GLY A 45 -0.94 -5.74 -0.85
C GLY A 45 -0.25 -4.41 -1.13
N ILE A 46 0.36 -4.35 -2.31
CA ILE A 46 0.94 -3.15 -2.91
C ILE A 46 0.23 -2.95 -4.24
N ILE A 47 -0.49 -1.84 -4.37
CA ILE A 47 -1.29 -1.53 -5.56
C ILE A 47 -0.56 -0.47 -6.36
N THR A 48 -0.32 -0.73 -7.64
CA THR A 48 0.21 0.28 -8.56
C THR A 48 -0.90 1.25 -8.97
N ILE A 49 -0.69 2.54 -8.75
CA ILE A 49 -1.55 3.63 -9.20
C ILE A 49 -0.92 4.21 -10.47
N VAL A 50 -1.61 4.07 -11.59
CA VAL A 50 -1.14 4.57 -12.90
C VAL A 50 -1.75 5.95 -13.15
N ASN A 51 -0.97 7.00 -12.96
CA ASN A 51 -1.47 8.38 -13.08
C ASN A 51 -1.54 8.85 -14.55
N GLN A 52 -0.75 8.27 -15.47
CA GLN A 52 -0.75 8.61 -16.90
C GLN A 52 -0.63 7.36 -17.78
N ALA A 53 -1.76 6.78 -18.18
CA ALA A 53 -1.81 5.59 -19.03
C ALA A 53 -1.24 5.79 -20.46
N ARG A 54 -1.10 7.04 -20.91
CA ARG A 54 -0.70 7.38 -22.29
C ARG A 54 0.80 7.56 -22.53
N GLY A 55 1.65 7.36 -21.52
CA GLY A 55 3.11 7.35 -21.66
C GLY A 55 3.68 8.67 -22.21
N ARG A 56 4.23 9.53 -21.35
CA ARG A 56 5.14 10.55 -21.85
C ARG A 56 6.40 9.83 -22.35
N TRP A 57 6.54 9.77 -23.67
CA TRP A 57 7.78 9.44 -24.36
C TRP A 57 8.76 10.59 -24.14
N MET A 58 9.38 10.64 -22.96
CA MET A 58 10.46 11.57 -22.70
C MET A 58 11.62 10.81 -22.06
N ASP A 59 12.55 10.49 -22.97
CA ASP A 59 13.99 10.55 -22.85
C ASP A 59 14.69 9.74 -21.74
N LYS A 60 15.34 8.68 -22.23
CA LYS A 60 16.47 7.93 -21.68
C LYS A 60 16.21 6.95 -20.54
N ASN A 61 15.12 7.03 -19.78
CA ASN A 61 14.79 6.08 -18.71
C ASN A 61 13.29 5.68 -18.68
N PHE A 62 12.92 4.69 -17.86
CA PHE A 62 11.51 4.39 -17.57
C PHE A 62 10.82 5.60 -16.94
N SER A 63 9.82 6.16 -17.61
CA SER A 63 9.01 7.27 -17.09
C SER A 63 8.35 6.85 -15.77
N ALA A 64 8.75 7.48 -14.67
CA ALA A 64 8.15 7.28 -13.35
C ALA A 64 6.75 7.91 -13.30
N SER A 65 5.78 7.32 -14.00
CA SER A 65 4.39 7.79 -14.04
C SER A 65 3.48 7.05 -13.05
N ASN A 66 4.06 6.19 -12.22
CA ASN A 66 3.34 5.30 -11.33
C ASN A 66 3.63 5.67 -9.88
N GLU A 67 2.56 5.76 -9.11
CA GLU A 67 2.60 5.76 -7.66
C GLU A 67 2.23 4.36 -7.16
N PHE A 68 2.41 4.14 -5.88
CA PHE A 68 2.09 2.89 -5.22
C PHE A 68 1.22 3.17 -4.00
N MET A 69 0.35 2.24 -3.68
CA MET A 69 -0.45 2.27 -2.47
C MET A 69 -0.17 1.01 -1.65
N LEU A 70 0.45 1.21 -0.49
CA LEU A 70 0.68 0.16 0.50
C LEU A 70 -0.58 -0.01 1.34
N VAL A 71 -1.08 -1.23 1.44
CA VAL A 71 -2.29 -1.54 2.22
C VAL A 71 -1.97 -2.56 3.31
N TYR A 72 -2.27 -2.21 4.56
CA TYR A 72 -2.09 -3.05 5.75
C TYR A 72 -3.36 -3.12 6.58
N SER A 73 -3.70 -4.30 7.09
CA SER A 73 -4.72 -4.44 8.13
C SER A 73 -4.11 -4.24 9.52
N LYS A 74 -4.94 -3.94 10.52
CA LYS A 74 -4.47 -3.93 11.92
C LYS A 74 -4.15 -5.35 12.39
N GLU A 75 -5.07 -6.28 12.16
CA GLU A 75 -4.96 -7.69 12.56
C GLU A 75 -5.01 -8.64 11.36
N GLU A 76 -4.49 -9.86 11.58
CA GLU A 76 -4.52 -10.93 10.58
C GLU A 76 -5.96 -11.44 10.44
N GLY A 77 -6.46 -11.54 9.21
CA GLY A 77 -7.83 -12.01 8.98
C GLY A 77 -8.90 -10.94 9.09
N THR A 78 -8.53 -9.65 9.09
CA THR A 78 -9.49 -8.58 8.79
C THR A 78 -10.21 -8.92 7.49
N ASN A 79 -11.50 -9.26 7.63
CA ASN A 79 -12.35 -9.81 6.58
C ASN A 79 -12.67 -8.73 5.54
N MET A 80 -11.70 -8.36 4.71
CA MET A 80 -11.99 -7.80 3.41
C MET A 80 -12.57 -8.94 2.57
N LYS A 81 -13.89 -9.15 2.69
CA LYS A 81 -14.64 -10.15 1.94
C LYS A 81 -14.17 -10.08 0.49
N LYS A 82 -13.42 -11.09 0.05
CA LYS A 82 -13.08 -11.27 -1.36
C LYS A 82 -14.41 -11.27 -2.09
N ARG A 83 -14.76 -10.16 -2.75
CA ARG A 83 -15.94 -10.11 -3.62
C ARG A 83 -15.77 -11.28 -4.59
N LYS A 84 -16.64 -12.29 -4.49
CA LYS A 84 -16.72 -13.34 -5.51
C LYS A 84 -16.93 -12.62 -6.83
N LYS A 85 -15.95 -12.75 -7.72
CA LYS A 85 -16.04 -12.22 -9.07
C LYS A 85 -17.07 -13.09 -9.78
N ASN A 86 -18.35 -12.70 -9.75
CA ASN A 86 -19.31 -13.22 -10.71
C ASN A 86 -18.92 -12.61 -12.06
N LEU A 87 -17.98 -13.24 -12.76
CA LEU A 87 -17.91 -13.09 -14.22
C LEU A 87 -19.05 -13.93 -14.78
N ILE A 88 -19.93 -13.22 -15.47
CA ILE A 88 -20.95 -13.76 -16.38
C ILE A 88 -20.23 -14.43 -17.55
#